data_AF-A0A7J6U5W4-F1
#
_entry.id   AF-A0A7J6U5W4-F1
#
_cell.length_a   1.000
_cell.length_b   1.000
_cell.length_c   1.000
_cell.angle_alpha   90.00
_cell.angle_beta   90.00
_cell.angle_gamma   90.00
#
_symmetry.space_group_name_H-M   'P 1'
#
loop_
_entity.id
_entity.type
_entity.pdbx_description
1 polymer ?
#
loop_
_entity_poly.entity_id
_entity_poly.type
_entity_poly.pdbx_seq_one_letter_code
_entity_poly.pdbx_strand_id
1 'polypeptide(L)'
;MSATIFALVTLIFSPVVDGTFVDLSGSSGRRVRSLFLSGVHSHFRRTMKVCLIGASGGIGRPLALLLKMNPEIDEVALYDVPGAHFPVPGVVADLSHINTPAKVTGYQGFDEIADCLDGAHMII
;
A
#
# COMPACT_ATOMS: atom_id res chain seq x y z
N MET A 1 -23.11 4.09 34.74
CA MET A 1 -21.67 4.25 35.09
C MET A 1 -20.93 3.16 34.34
N SER A 2 -20.49 3.49 33.13
CA SER A 2 -20.40 2.57 32.00
C SER A 2 -19.15 2.87 31.18
N ALA A 3 -18.31 1.85 30.96
CA ALA A 3 -17.21 1.68 29.99
C ALA A 3 -16.14 2.78 29.74
N THR A 4 -16.37 4.06 30.01
CA THR A 4 -15.46 5.16 29.64
C THR A 4 -14.20 5.24 30.52
N ILE A 5 -14.29 4.76 31.77
CA ILE A 5 -13.16 4.76 32.72
C ILE A 5 -12.10 3.70 32.36
N PHE A 6 -12.48 2.62 31.67
CA PHE A 6 -11.52 1.59 31.24
C PHE A 6 -10.68 2.02 30.02
N ALA A 7 -11.23 2.88 29.14
CA ALA A 7 -10.51 3.40 27.97
C ALA A 7 -9.45 4.46 28.31
N LEU A 8 -9.61 5.20 29.42
CA LEU A 8 -8.65 6.22 29.85
C LEU A 8 -7.38 5.62 30.49
N VAL A 9 -7.49 4.39 31.03
CA VAL A 9 -6.39 3.68 31.70
C VAL A 9 -5.45 3.00 30.69
N THR A 10 -5.94 2.65 29.49
CA THR A 10 -5.10 2.03 28.44
C THR A 10 -4.25 3.03 27.65
N LEU A 11 -4.52 4.34 27.75
CA LEU A 11 -3.64 5.39 27.21
C LEU A 11 -2.34 5.58 28.03
N ILE A 12 -2.17 4.88 29.16
CA ILE A 12 -1.03 5.01 30.08
C ILE A 12 -0.05 3.82 29.99
N PHE A 13 -0.39 2.74 29.29
CA PHE A 13 0.50 1.57 29.11
C PHE A 13 0.94 1.41 27.65
N SER A 14 1.94 2.20 27.29
CA SER A 14 2.75 2.12 26.08
C SER A 14 3.41 0.73 25.90
N PRO A 15 3.67 0.35 24.64
CA PRO A 15 4.99 -0.17 24.31
C PRO A 15 5.58 0.64 23.13
N VAL A 16 6.45 1.60 23.44
CA VAL A 16 7.43 2.11 22.47
C VAL A 16 8.68 1.24 22.61
N VAL A 17 8.76 0.21 21.77
CA VAL A 17 10.01 -0.49 21.48
C VAL A 17 10.28 -0.25 20.00
N ASP A 18 11.09 0.79 19.77
CA ASP A 18 12.00 1.03 18.65
C ASP A 18 12.20 2.54 18.44
N GLY A 19 12.78 3.16 19.47
CA GLY A 19 13.38 4.50 19.34
C GLY A 19 12.79 5.56 20.26
N THR A 20 13.23 5.52 21.53
CA THR A 20 13.18 6.62 22.53
C THR A 20 11.81 7.01 23.09
N PHE A 21 11.59 6.61 24.34
CA PHE A 21 10.56 7.16 25.24
C PHE A 21 11.26 7.95 26.34
N VAL A 22 10.87 9.20 26.51
CA VAL A 22 11.39 10.12 27.54
C VAL A 22 10.16 10.72 28.21
N ASP A 23 9.99 10.58 29.53
CA ASP A 23 9.89 11.80 30.34
C ASP A 23 10.13 11.73 31.86
N LEU A 24 10.80 12.79 32.32
CA LEU A 24 10.70 13.59 33.54
C LEU A 24 10.39 12.91 34.90
N SER A 25 11.44 12.41 35.54
CA SER A 25 11.62 12.55 37.00
C SER A 25 13.10 12.73 37.30
N GLY A 26 13.47 13.91 37.81
CA GLY A 26 14.86 14.33 37.99
C GLY A 26 15.68 13.36 38.85
N SER A 27 16.71 12.76 38.25
CA SER A 27 17.91 12.33 38.96
C SER A 27 19.09 12.22 37.99
N SER A 28 20.21 12.71 38.48
CA SER A 28 21.48 12.92 37.79
C SER A 28 22.02 11.66 37.09
N GLY A 29 22.36 11.75 35.80
CA GLY A 29 22.95 10.64 35.06
C GLY A 29 23.43 11.00 33.66
N ARG A 30 24.66 11.51 33.55
CA ARG A 30 25.39 11.69 32.28
C ARG A 30 25.55 10.35 31.55
N ARG A 31 25.09 10.25 30.29
CA ARG A 31 25.81 9.52 29.24
C ARG A 31 25.46 9.99 27.84
N VAL A 32 26.35 10.82 27.29
CA VAL A 32 26.45 11.12 25.86
C VAL A 32 26.91 9.86 25.14
N ARG A 33 26.14 9.38 24.15
CA ARG A 33 26.67 8.59 23.05
C ARG A 33 26.09 9.10 21.74
N SER A 34 26.83 10.06 21.19
CA SER A 34 26.91 10.30 19.76
C SER A 34 27.30 8.98 19.07
N LEU A 35 26.42 8.42 18.27
CA LEU A 35 26.73 7.43 17.24
C LEU A 35 25.76 7.65 16.06
N PHE A 36 26.25 8.38 15.05
CA PHE A 36 25.83 8.34 13.64
C PHE A 36 24.38 7.88 13.35
N LEU A 37 23.43 8.80 13.32
CA LEU A 37 22.17 8.58 12.59
C LEU A 37 22.34 9.24 11.21
N SER A 38 22.78 8.47 10.22
CA SER A 38 22.64 8.89 8.82
C SER A 38 21.16 9.19 8.56
N GLY A 39 20.87 10.41 8.12
CA GLY A 39 19.52 10.93 7.95
C GLY A 39 18.62 10.02 7.12
N VAL A 40 17.71 9.34 7.82
CA VAL A 40 16.49 8.80 7.20
C VAL A 40 15.57 9.98 6.92
N HIS A 41 15.65 10.51 5.70
CA HIS A 41 14.57 11.30 5.14
C HIS A 41 13.38 10.35 5.01
N SER A 42 12.44 10.37 5.96
CA SER A 42 11.15 9.70 5.80
C SER A 42 10.42 10.39 4.65
N HIS A 43 10.62 9.92 3.42
CA HIS A 43 9.76 10.30 2.31
C HIS A 43 8.36 9.78 2.65
N PHE A 44 7.44 10.68 2.97
CA PHE A 44 6.02 10.38 2.92
C PHE A 44 5.69 10.08 1.45
N ARG A 45 5.82 8.82 1.02
CA ARG A 45 5.38 8.38 -0.31
C ARG A 45 3.87 8.26 -0.26
N ARG A 46 3.18 9.02 -1.11
CA ARG A 46 1.75 8.83 -1.33
C ARG A 46 1.56 7.49 -2.03
N THR A 47 0.47 6.80 -1.68
CA THR A 47 0.08 5.57 -2.35
C THR A 47 -0.21 5.84 -3.82
N MET A 48 0.40 5.07 -4.73
CA MET A 48 0.17 5.21 -6.16
C MET A 48 -0.67 4.05 -6.69
N LYS A 49 -1.91 4.37 -7.08
CA LYS A 49 -2.82 3.46 -7.78
C LYS A 49 -2.81 3.75 -9.29
N VAL A 50 -2.61 2.71 -10.09
CA VAL A 50 -2.69 2.76 -11.56
C VAL A 50 -3.83 1.86 -12.03
N CYS A 51 -4.77 2.38 -12.83
CA CYS A 51 -5.78 1.58 -13.51
C CYS A 51 -5.34 1.36 -14.97
N LEU A 52 -5.35 0.11 -15.43
CA LEU A 52 -5.02 -0.30 -16.80
C LEU A 52 -6.28 -0.81 -17.49
N ILE A 53 -6.68 -0.15 -18.57
CA ILE A 53 -7.86 -0.49 -19.37
C ILE A 53 -7.42 -1.37 -20.55
N GLY A 54 -8.06 -2.52 -20.73
CA GLY A 54 -7.69 -3.50 -21.76
C GLY A 54 -6.58 -4.47 -21.30
N ALA A 55 -6.59 -4.83 -20.01
CA ALA A 55 -5.55 -5.64 -19.38
C ALA A 55 -5.40 -7.05 -19.97
N SER A 56 -6.44 -7.62 -20.58
CA SER A 56 -6.40 -8.96 -21.19
C SER A 56 -5.85 -8.97 -22.61
N GLY A 57 -5.63 -7.80 -23.22
CA GLY A 57 -5.10 -7.67 -24.57
C GLY A 57 -3.63 -8.09 -24.71
N GLY A 58 -3.16 -8.20 -25.96
CA GLY A 58 -1.76 -8.53 -26.27
C GLY A 58 -0.74 -7.51 -25.75
N ILE A 59 -1.17 -6.25 -25.58
CA ILE A 59 -0.37 -5.17 -24.98
C ILE A 59 -0.62 -5.09 -23.46
N GLY A 60 -1.88 -5.24 -23.03
CA GLY A 60 -2.27 -5.14 -21.63
C GLY A 60 -1.54 -6.12 -20.72
N ARG A 61 -1.41 -7.39 -21.13
CA ARG A 61 -0.73 -8.42 -20.33
C ARG A 61 0.75 -8.12 -20.04
N PRO A 62 1.62 -7.85 -21.04
CA PRO A 62 3.00 -7.48 -20.76
C PRO A 62 3.10 -6.13 -20.03
N LEU A 63 2.23 -5.17 -20.31
CA LEU A 63 2.21 -3.89 -19.61
C LEU A 63 1.85 -4.06 -18.11
N ALA A 64 0.84 -4.88 -17.80
CA ALA A 64 0.44 -5.17 -16.43
C ALA A 64 1.57 -5.83 -15.61
N LEU A 65 2.35 -6.71 -16.25
CA LEU A 65 3.56 -7.28 -15.65
C LEU A 65 4.60 -6.20 -15.32
N LEU A 66 4.87 -5.28 -16.26
CA LEU A 66 5.82 -4.19 -16.03
C LEU A 66 5.35 -3.24 -14.92
N LEU A 67 4.05 -2.93 -14.86
CA LEU A 67 3.46 -2.11 -13.79
C LEU A 67 3.59 -2.78 -12.43
N LYS A 68 3.29 -4.08 -12.33
CA LYS A 68 3.43 -4.88 -11.09
C LYS A 68 4.87 -4.93 -10.57
N MET A 69 5.87 -4.84 -11.46
CA MET A 69 7.29 -4.81 -11.07
C MET A 69 7.79 -3.42 -10.66
N ASN A 70 7.01 -2.35 -10.86
CA ASN A 70 7.44 -0.99 -10.55
C ASN A 70 7.34 -0.69 -9.04
N PRO A 71 8.45 -0.38 -8.33
CA PRO A 71 8.44 -0.07 -6.89
C PRO A 71 7.79 1.28 -6.54
N GLU A 72 7.46 2.10 -7.55
CA GLU A 72 6.67 3.34 -7.39
C GLU A 72 5.16 3.09 -7.39
N ILE A 73 4.69 1.87 -7.68
CA ILE A 73 3.26 1.54 -7.73
C ILE A 73 2.89 0.67 -6.54
N ASP A 74 1.86 1.08 -5.81
CA ASP A 74 1.31 0.34 -4.67
C ASP A 74 0.09 -0.50 -5.06
N GLU A 75 -0.66 -0.08 -6.07
CA GLU A 75 -1.86 -0.76 -6.54
C GLU A 75 -1.97 -0.72 -8.06
N VAL A 76 -2.24 -1.88 -8.67
CA VAL A 76 -2.56 -2.04 -10.09
C VAL A 76 -3.99 -2.55 -10.20
N ALA A 77 -4.89 -1.74 -10.72
CA ALA A 77 -6.26 -2.10 -11.03
C ALA A 77 -6.37 -2.47 -12.51
N LEU A 78 -6.85 -3.66 -12.81
CA LEU A 78 -6.96 -4.19 -14.17
C LEU A 78 -8.42 -4.20 -14.59
N TYR A 79 -8.70 -3.64 -15.75
CA TYR A 79 -10.04 -3.66 -16.33
C TYR A 79 -10.02 -4.23 -17.75
N ASP A 80 -11.07 -4.98 -18.10
CA ASP A 80 -11.35 -5.32 -19.49
C ASP A 80 -12.87 -5.53 -19.70
N VAL A 81 -13.29 -5.54 -20.96
CA VAL A 81 -14.69 -5.74 -21.34
C VAL A 81 -15.10 -7.21 -21.19
N PRO A 82 -16.40 -7.49 -20.96
CA PRO A 82 -16.92 -8.85 -21.01
C PRO A 82 -16.60 -9.56 -22.32
N GLY A 83 -16.22 -10.84 -22.24
CA GLY A 83 -15.96 -11.66 -23.44
C GLY A 83 -14.56 -11.51 -24.05
N ALA A 84 -13.63 -10.82 -23.35
CA ALA A 84 -12.23 -10.83 -23.74
C ALA A 84 -11.65 -12.26 -23.79
N HIS A 85 -10.69 -12.50 -24.71
CA HIS A 85 -10.09 -13.82 -24.97
C HIS A 85 -9.46 -14.45 -23.71
N PHE A 86 -8.98 -13.61 -22.78
CA PHE A 86 -8.52 -14.01 -21.46
C PHE A 86 -9.34 -13.26 -20.41
N PRO A 87 -9.94 -13.94 -19.42
CA PRO A 87 -10.70 -13.27 -18.38
C PRO A 87 -9.75 -12.54 -17.42
N VAL A 88 -10.12 -11.32 -17.02
CA VAL A 88 -9.31 -10.48 -16.10
C VAL A 88 -8.94 -11.20 -14.80
N PRO A 89 -9.82 -12.00 -14.17
CA PRO A 89 -9.45 -12.80 -12.99
C PRO A 89 -8.22 -13.70 -13.20
N GLY A 90 -8.03 -14.25 -14.40
CA GLY A 90 -6.85 -15.06 -14.73
C GLY A 90 -5.57 -14.21 -14.78
N VAL A 91 -5.66 -13.01 -15.37
CA VAL A 91 -4.54 -12.06 -15.42
C VAL A 91 -4.16 -11.59 -14.01
N VAL A 92 -5.15 -11.32 -13.15
CA VAL A 92 -4.91 -10.98 -11.74
C VAL A 92 -4.23 -12.12 -11.00
N ALA A 93 -4.70 -13.36 -11.16
CA ALA A 93 -4.12 -14.53 -10.52
C ALA A 93 -2.64 -14.69 -10.89
N ASP A 94 -2.31 -14.60 -12.19
CA ASP A 94 -0.93 -14.69 -12.68
C ASP A 94 -0.03 -13.62 -12.05
N LEU A 95 -0.49 -12.36 -11.99
CA LEU A 95 0.29 -11.24 -11.45
C LEU A 95 0.38 -11.25 -9.92
N SER A 96 -0.62 -11.78 -9.23
CA SER A 96 -0.65 -11.85 -7.77
C SER A 96 0.45 -12.74 -7.19
N HIS A 97 0.92 -13.72 -7.96
CA HIS A 97 2.02 -14.62 -7.57
C HIS A 97 3.41 -13.94 -7.62
N ILE A 98 3.52 -12.77 -8.24
CA ILE A 98 4.79 -12.05 -8.36
C ILE A 98 5.11 -11.39 -7.02
N ASN A 99 6.26 -11.75 -6.44
CA ASN A 99 6.74 -11.26 -5.15
C ASN A 99 7.18 -9.79 -5.21
N THR A 100 6.21 -8.90 -5.29
CA THR A 100 6.34 -7.43 -5.28
C THR A 100 5.25 -6.86 -4.39
N PRO A 101 5.48 -5.71 -3.73
CA PRO A 101 4.53 -5.15 -2.76
C PRO A 101 3.22 -4.67 -3.39
N ALA A 102 3.21 -4.33 -4.68
CA ALA A 102 2.04 -3.76 -5.34
C ALA A 102 0.83 -4.73 -5.31
N LYS A 103 -0.34 -4.29 -4.88
CA LYS A 103 -1.55 -5.11 -4.93
C LYS A 103 -2.12 -5.13 -6.34
N VAL A 104 -2.76 -6.23 -6.73
CA VAL A 104 -3.42 -6.35 -8.03
C VAL A 104 -4.90 -6.62 -7.80
N THR A 105 -5.75 -5.84 -8.45
CA THR A 105 -7.21 -5.98 -8.44
C THR A 105 -7.72 -6.11 -9.86
N GLY A 106 -8.88 -6.75 -10.05
CA GLY A 106 -9.46 -7.00 -11.37
C GLY A 106 -10.93 -6.64 -11.41
N TYR A 107 -11.33 -6.05 -12.52
CA TYR A 107 -12.67 -5.56 -12.80
C TYR A 107 -13.06 -6.03 -14.21
N GLN A 108 -14.25 -6.57 -14.36
CA GLN A 108 -14.76 -7.11 -15.61
C GLN A 108 -16.25 -6.83 -15.76
N GLY A 109 -16.60 -5.93 -16.67
CA GLY A 109 -18.00 -5.53 -16.87
C GLY A 109 -18.15 -4.04 -17.02
N PHE A 110 -19.08 -3.61 -17.87
CA PHE A 110 -19.31 -2.18 -18.11
C PHE A 110 -19.65 -1.40 -16.84
N ASP A 111 -20.25 -2.06 -15.85
CA ASP A 111 -20.64 -1.45 -14.58
C ASP A 111 -19.47 -1.36 -13.57
N GLU A 112 -18.39 -2.12 -13.75
CA GLU A 112 -17.26 -2.18 -12.83
C GLU A 112 -16.13 -1.19 -13.19
N ILE A 113 -16.22 -0.51 -14.34
CA ILE A 113 -15.20 0.44 -14.77
C ILE A 113 -15.05 1.61 -13.80
N ALA A 114 -16.15 2.04 -13.19
CA ALA A 114 -16.14 3.12 -12.18
C ALA A 114 -15.27 2.73 -10.97
N ASP A 115 -15.37 1.47 -10.53
CA ASP A 115 -14.62 0.96 -9.38
C ASP A 115 -13.12 0.77 -9.70
N CYS A 116 -12.75 0.43 -10.95
CA CYS A 116 -11.33 0.44 -11.37
C CYS A 116 -10.73 1.83 -11.26
N LEU A 117 -11.47 2.83 -11.74
CA LEU A 117 -11.03 4.21 -11.86
C LEU A 117 -11.01 4.96 -10.52
N ASP A 118 -11.78 4.49 -9.53
CA ASP A 118 -11.88 5.16 -8.23
C ASP A 118 -10.50 5.29 -7.55
N GLY A 119 -10.11 6.51 -7.22
CA GLY A 119 -8.80 6.79 -6.62
C GLY A 119 -7.57 6.49 -7.50
N ALA A 120 -7.74 6.21 -8.80
CA ALA A 120 -6.61 6.03 -9.71
C ALA A 120 -5.85 7.34 -9.91
N HIS A 121 -4.53 7.29 -9.75
CA HIS A 121 -3.64 8.43 -9.97
C HIS A 121 -3.17 8.52 -11.42
N MET A 122 -3.11 7.37 -12.08
CA MET A 122 -2.74 7.24 -13.47
C MET A 122 -3.64 6.18 -14.12
N ILE A 123 -4.09 6.48 -15.33
CA ILE A 123 -4.90 5.58 -16.15
C ILE A 123 -4.11 5.35 -17.43
N ILE A 124 -3.97 4.08 -17.82
CA ILE A 124 -3.32 3.67 -19.05
C ILE A 124 -4.30 2.90 -19.92
#